data_AF-A0A9P7H8C5-F1
#
_entry.id   AF-A0A9P7H8C5-F1
#
_cell.length_a   1.000
_cell.length_b   1.000
_cell.length_c   1.000
_cell.angle_alpha   90.00
_cell.angle_beta   90.00
_cell.angle_gamma   90.00
#
_symmetry.space_group_name_H-M   'P 1'
#
loop_
_entity.id
_entity.type
_entity.pdbx_description
1 polymer ?
#
loop_
_entity_poly.entity_id
_entity_poly.type
_entity_poly.pdbx_seq_one_letter_code
_entity_poly.pdbx_strand_id
1 'polypeptide(L)'
;MAGGPRSSPINQQEMADRAANTSSRRTMEDNESMRSRLADQNISILNYPDPLKPRSQLKIYPQGVTQDMEDRWHQMIEQSKN
;
A
#
# COMPACT_ATOMS: atom_id res chain seq x y z
N MET A 1 -55.90 -9.58 34.12
CA MET A 1 -54.96 -10.63 33.66
C MET A 1 -54.13 -10.04 32.53
N ALA A 2 -52.83 -9.82 32.75
CA ALA A 2 -51.92 -9.26 31.75
C ALA A 2 -51.62 -10.35 30.70
N GLY A 3 -52.12 -10.16 29.48
CA GLY A 3 -51.75 -10.99 28.33
C GLY A 3 -50.36 -10.60 27.86
N GLY A 4 -49.38 -11.49 28.05
CA GLY A 4 -48.02 -11.31 27.54
C GLY A 4 -47.97 -11.26 26.00
N PRO A 5 -46.93 -10.64 25.42
CA PRO A 5 -46.83 -10.47 23.98
C PRO A 5 -46.72 -11.84 23.29
N ARG A 6 -47.65 -12.11 22.37
CA ARG A 6 -47.61 -13.29 21.51
C ARG A 6 -46.49 -13.08 20.47
N SER A 7 -45.32 -13.65 20.72
CA SER A 7 -44.25 -13.70 19.73
C SER A 7 -44.68 -14.60 18.58
N SER A 8 -44.93 -14.02 17.41
CA SER A 8 -45.16 -14.80 16.18
C SER A 8 -43.87 -15.55 15.82
N PRO A 9 -43.96 -16.82 15.37
CA PRO A 9 -42.80 -17.55 14.90
C PRO A 9 -42.27 -16.85 13.63
N ILE A 10 -41.02 -16.41 13.70
CA ILE A 10 -40.30 -15.83 12.57
C ILE A 10 -40.20 -16.91 11.46
N ASN A 11 -40.49 -16.52 10.23
CA ASN A 11 -40.47 -17.42 9.08
C ASN A 11 -39.01 -17.87 8.82
N GLN A 12 -38.80 -19.15 8.54
CA GLN A 12 -37.45 -19.70 8.26
C GLN A 12 -36.77 -18.99 7.09
N GLN A 13 -37.55 -18.51 6.11
CA GLN A 13 -37.05 -17.70 4.99
C GLN A 13 -36.46 -16.37 5.49
N GLU A 14 -37.13 -15.69 6.41
CA GLU A 14 -36.68 -14.41 6.97
C GLU A 14 -35.40 -14.57 7.82
N MET A 15 -35.25 -15.71 8.51
CA MET A 15 -34.00 -16.05 9.21
C MET A 15 -32.85 -16.33 8.24
N ALA A 16 -33.12 -17.04 7.15
CA ALA A 16 -32.14 -17.33 6.12
C ALA A 16 -31.67 -16.04 5.41
N ASP A 17 -32.60 -15.14 5.09
CA ASP A 17 -32.29 -13.86 4.46
C ASP A 17 -31.48 -12.95 5.40
N ARG A 18 -31.82 -12.89 6.70
CA ARG A 18 -30.99 -12.19 7.69
C ARG A 18 -29.60 -12.82 7.84
N ALA A 19 -29.51 -14.15 7.83
CA ALA A 19 -28.22 -14.85 7.91
C ALA A 19 -27.36 -14.56 6.67
N ALA A 20 -27.95 -14.55 5.47
CA ALA A 20 -27.27 -14.22 4.22
C ALA A 20 -26.79 -12.76 4.18
N ASN A 21 -27.61 -11.82 4.65
CA ASN A 21 -27.23 -10.40 4.71
C ASN A 21 -26.07 -10.16 5.70
N THR A 22 -26.08 -10.84 6.85
CA THR A 22 -24.98 -10.73 7.83
C THR A 22 -23.71 -11.46 7.39
N SER A 23 -23.81 -12.56 6.65
CA SER A 23 -22.64 -13.23 6.08
C SER A 23 -22.01 -12.39 4.96
N SER A 24 -22.82 -11.82 4.07
CA SER A 24 -22.35 -10.94 3.00
C SER A 24 -21.63 -9.71 3.55
N ARG A 25 -22.19 -9.07 4.59
CA ARG A 25 -21.56 -7.93 5.25
C ARG A 25 -20.22 -8.28 5.91
N ARG A 26 -20.14 -9.43 6.59
CA ARG A 26 -18.88 -9.93 7.18
C ARG A 26 -17.82 -10.20 6.12
N THR A 27 -18.19 -10.81 5.00
CA THR A 27 -17.27 -11.04 3.88
C THR A 27 -16.73 -9.73 3.30
N MET A 28 -17.56 -8.68 3.21
CA MET A 28 -17.10 -7.36 2.77
C MET A 28 -16.13 -6.72 3.78
N GLU A 29 -16.46 -6.75 5.06
CA GLU A 29 -15.60 -6.24 6.16
C GLU A 29 -14.25 -6.98 6.20
N ASP A 30 -14.26 -8.32 6.06
CA ASP A 30 -13.05 -9.13 6.00
C ASP A 30 -12.21 -8.80 4.75
N ASN A 31 -12.85 -8.61 3.59
CA ASN A 31 -12.15 -8.24 2.36
C ASN A 31 -11.48 -6.87 2.46
N GLU A 32 -12.18 -5.90 3.05
CA GLU A 32 -11.65 -4.56 3.30
C GLU A 32 -10.47 -4.61 4.28
N SER A 33 -10.57 -5.40 5.35
CA SER A 33 -9.49 -5.59 6.31
C SER A 33 -8.25 -6.24 5.67
N MET A 34 -8.45 -7.22 4.78
CA MET A 34 -7.35 -7.85 4.04
C MET A 34 -6.69 -6.86 3.09
N ARG A 35 -7.47 -6.07 2.34
CA ARG A 35 -6.95 -5.02 1.46
C ARG A 35 -6.17 -3.95 2.25
N SER A 36 -6.66 -3.56 3.42
CA SER A 36 -5.96 -2.61 4.29
C SER A 36 -4.63 -3.14 4.84
N ARG A 37 -4.45 -4.46 4.93
CA ARG A 37 -3.17 -5.08 5.33
C ARG A 37 -2.18 -5.24 4.17
N LEU A 38 -2.67 -5.24 2.92
CA LEU A 38 -1.84 -5.28 1.72
C LEU A 38 -1.23 -3.91 1.39
N ALA A 39 -1.88 -2.83 1.81
CA ALA A 39 -1.32 -1.50 1.74
C ALA A 39 -0.33 -1.28 2.89
N ASP A 40 0.91 -0.96 2.58
CA ASP A 40 1.90 -0.60 3.60
C ASP A 40 1.49 0.74 4.24
N GLN A 41 1.02 0.70 5.49
CA GLN A 41 0.52 1.88 6.20
C GLN A 41 1.60 2.96 6.41
N ASN A 42 2.88 2.59 6.26
CA ASN A 42 3.99 3.54 6.41
C ASN A 42 4.38 4.22 5.09
N ILE A 43 3.87 3.76 3.94
CA ILE A 43 4.18 4.35 2.64
C ILE A 43 3.22 5.49 2.35
N SER A 44 3.73 6.73 2.44
CA SER A 44 3.01 7.93 1.99
C SER A 44 3.52 8.35 0.62
N ILE A 45 2.64 8.32 -0.38
CA ILE A 45 2.93 8.77 -1.75
C ILE A 45 3.32 10.26 -1.77
N LEU A 46 2.81 11.05 -0.83
CA LEU A 46 3.14 12.48 -0.69
C LEU A 46 4.60 12.73 -0.28
N ASN A 47 5.23 11.75 0.37
CA ASN A 47 6.64 11.82 0.77
C ASN A 47 7.59 11.43 -0.36
N TYR A 48 7.07 10.92 -1.48
CA TYR A 48 7.89 10.51 -2.60
C TYR A 48 8.14 11.69 -3.55
N PRO A 49 9.39 11.99 -3.91
CA PRO A 49 9.67 12.98 -4.93
C PRO A 49 9.03 12.57 -6.26
N ASP A 50 8.51 13.56 -6.99
CA ASP A 50 7.88 13.38 -8.29
C ASP A 50 8.73 12.46 -9.20
N PRO A 51 8.19 11.31 -9.64
CA PRO A 51 8.93 10.34 -10.43
C PRO A 51 9.28 10.86 -11.83
N LEU A 52 8.55 11.87 -12.33
CA LEU A 52 8.75 12.45 -13.65
C LEU A 52 9.77 13.60 -13.63
N LYS A 53 10.13 14.10 -12.44
CA LYS A 53 11.13 15.16 -12.33
C LYS A 53 12.54 14.55 -12.25
N PRO A 54 13.51 15.10 -13.01
CA PRO A 54 14.90 14.75 -12.82
C PRO A 54 15.30 14.97 -11.37
N ARG A 55 15.82 13.92 -10.73
CA ARG A 55 16.35 14.02 -9.38
C ARG A 55 17.74 14.64 -9.46
N SER A 56 18.04 15.58 -8.57
CA SER A 56 19.41 16.05 -8.39
C SER A 56 20.26 14.84 -8.00
N GLN A 57 21.21 14.45 -8.86
CA GLN A 57 22.16 13.42 -8.50
C GLN A 57 23.04 14.00 -7.39
N LEU A 58 22.83 13.52 -6.16
CA LEU A 58 23.81 13.71 -5.12
C LEU A 58 25.08 13.01 -5.62
N LYS A 59 26.17 13.76 -5.76
CA LYS A 59 27.49 13.19 -6.01
C LYS A 59 27.91 12.41 -4.76
N ILE A 60 27.44 11.18 -4.68
CA ILE A 60 27.77 10.24 -3.61
C ILE A 60 28.93 9.41 -4.12
N TYR A 61 30.11 9.69 -3.58
CA TYR A 61 31.30 8.92 -3.88
C TYR A 61 31.30 7.61 -3.08
N PRO A 62 31.64 6.48 -3.71
CA PRO A 62 31.93 5.25 -2.99
C PRO A 62 33.05 5.46 -1.97
N GLN A 63 33.08 4.61 -0.93
CA GLN A 63 34.10 4.72 0.11
C GLN A 63 35.51 4.64 -0.49
N GLY A 64 36.34 5.64 -0.21
CA GLY A 64 37.71 5.74 -0.72
C GLY A 64 37.84 6.38 -2.11
N VAL A 65 36.74 6.77 -2.75
CA VAL A 65 36.76 7.55 -4.00
C VAL A 65 36.67 9.04 -3.68
N THR A 66 37.59 9.82 -4.25
CA THR A 66 37.57 11.28 -4.19
C THR A 66 37.18 11.87 -5.55
N GLN A 67 36.78 13.14 -5.56
CA GLN A 67 36.50 13.88 -6.81
C GLN A 67 37.72 13.84 -7.75
N ASP A 68 38.94 14.03 -7.22
CA ASP A 68 40.16 14.02 -8.03
C ASP A 68 40.38 12.66 -8.75
N MET A 69 39.99 11.55 -8.11
CA MET A 69 40.05 10.22 -8.72
C MET A 69 39.05 10.08 -9.85
N GLU A 70 37.81 10.58 -9.67
CA GLU A 70 36.77 10.61 -10.69
C GLU A 70 37.23 11.44 -11.91
N ASP A 71 37.78 12.63 -11.68
CA ASP A 71 38.26 13.52 -12.74
C ASP A 71 39.38 12.88 -13.56
N ARG A 72 40.31 12.20 -12.88
CA ARG A 72 41.39 11.45 -13.53
C ARG A 72 40.86 10.31 -14.39
N TRP A 73 39.88 9.55 -13.90
CA TRP A 73 39.27 8.47 -14.68
C TRP A 73 38.50 9.00 -15.89
N HIS A 74 37.76 10.10 -15.74
CA HIS A 74 37.11 10.77 -16.87
C HIS A 74 38.12 11.17 -17.94
N GLN A 75 39.25 11.74 -17.54
CA GLN A 75 40.30 12.13 -18.47
C GLN A 75 40.87 10.93 -19.23
N MET A 76 41.09 9.79 -18.54
CA MET A 76 41.56 8.56 -19.19
C MET A 76 40.54 8.00 -20.19
N ILE A 77 39.25 8.04 -19.87
CA ILE A 77 38.18 7.59 -20.77
C ILE A 77 38.12 8.45 -22.02
N GLU A 78 38.17 9.78 -21.89
CA GLU A 78 38.18 10.69 -23.05
C GLU A 78 39.41 10.47 -23.94
N GLN A 79 40.58 10.22 -23.35
CA GLN A 79 41.79 9.91 -24.10
C GLN A 79 41.69 8.58 -24.87
N SER A 80 40.92 7.61 -24.35
CA SER A 80 40.72 6.30 -25.01
C SER A 80 39.69 6.30 -26.14
N LYS A 81 38.93 7.39 -26.30
CA LYS A 81 37.94 7.54 -27.38
C LYS A 81 38.56 8.03 -28.71
N ASN A 82 39.82 8.46 -28.67
CA ASN A 82 40.65 8.76 -29.84
C ASN A 82 41.36 7.51 -30.36
#